data_AF-A0A2H1WWJ8-F1
#
_entry.id   AF-A0A2H1WWJ8-F1
#
_cell.length_a   1.000
_cell.length_b   1.000
_cell.length_c   1.000
_cell.angle_alpha   90.00
_cell.angle_beta   90.00
_cell.angle_gamma   90.00
#
_symmetry.space_group_name_H-M   'P 1'
#
loop_
_entity.id
_entity.type
_entity.pdbx_description
1 polymer ?
#
loop_
_entity_poly.entity_id
_entity_poly.type
_entity_poly.pdbx_seq_one_letter_code
_entity_poly.pdbx_strand_id
1 'polypeptide(L)' 'MISGGWVCALHVRTAGLGGAALGSDEEEIVYLAYVVIDVLTNQ' A
#
# COMPACT_ATOMS: atom_id res chain seq x y z
N MET A 1 2.66 5.57 21.53
CA MET A 1 3.82 6.27 20.94
C MET A 1 4.70 5.19 20.31
N ILE A 2 4.93 5.22 18.99
CA ILE A 2 5.87 4.29 18.35
C ILE A 2 7.27 4.81 18.70
N SER A 3 7.96 4.09 19.58
CA SER A 3 9.30 4.41 20.06
C SER A 3 10.31 3.59 19.25
N GLY A 4 10.77 4.15 18.14
CA GLY A 4 11.64 3.46 17.17
C GLY A 4 10.88 2.46 16.30
N GLY A 5 11.27 2.37 15.02
CA GLY A 5 10.69 1.41 14.08
C GLY A 5 10.72 1.86 12.63
N TRP A 6 10.33 0.94 11.75
CA TRP A 6 10.15 1.17 10.33
C TRP A 6 8.66 1.06 10.00
N VAL A 7 8.16 1.93 9.12
CA VAL A 7 6.82 1.83 8.55
C VAL A 7 6.93 1.40 7.10
N CYS A 8 6.15 0.41 6.69
CA CYS A 8 6.00 0.05 5.28
C CYS A 8 4.69 0.64 4.77
N ALA A 9 4.78 1.63 3.89
CA ALA A 9 3.64 2.11 3.13
C ALA A 9 3.50 1.24 1.88
N LEU A 10 2.40 0.49 1.77
CA LEU A 10 2.14 -0.42 0.66
C LEU A 10 1.00 0.13 -0.21
N HIS A 11 1.30 0.28 -1.51
CA HIS A 11 0.32 0.57 -2.54
C HIS A 11 0.10 -0.67 -3.40
N VAL A 12 -1.13 -1.15 -3.46
CA VAL A 12 -1.54 -2.26 -4.33
C VAL A 12 -2.52 -1.75 -5.37
N ARG A 13 -2.35 -2.18 -6.62
CA ARG A 13 -3.36 -2.10 -7.68
C ARG A 13 -3.66 -3.50 -8.17
N THR A 14 -4.94 -3.80 -8.26
CA THR A 14 -5.49 -5.04 -8.79
C THR A 14 -6.07 -4.77 -10.18
N ALA A 15 -6.07 -5.78 -11.05
CA ALA A 15 -6.95 -5.83 -12.21
C ALA A 15 -8.37 -6.01 -11.68
N GLY A 16 -9.31 -5.20 -12.17
CA GLY A 16 -10.70 -5.25 -11.73
C GLY A 16 -11.48 -3.99 -12.08
N LEU A 17 -12.73 -3.93 -11.62
CA LEU A 17 -13.62 -2.78 -11.82
C LEU A 17 -13.17 -1.56 -11.00
N GLY A 18 -13.41 -0.35 -11.51
CA GLY A 18 -13.13 0.90 -10.80
C GLY A 18 -14.37 1.59 -10.22
N GLY A 19 -14.18 2.68 -9.48
CA GLY A 19 -15.29 3.49 -8.96
C GLY A 19 -16.04 2.81 -7.80
N ALA A 20 -17.38 2.88 -7.80
CA ALA A 20 -18.19 2.26 -6.74
C ALA A 20 -18.13 0.72 -6.72
N ALA A 21 -17.60 0.11 -7.78
CA ALA A 21 -17.39 -1.33 -7.89
C ALA A 21 -15.91 -1.74 -7.71
N LEU A 22 -15.02 -0.81 -7.32
CA LEU A 22 -13.67 -1.15 -6.88
C LEU A 22 -13.76 -2.14 -5.72
N GLY A 23 -12.98 -3.22 -5.74
CA GLY A 23 -13.08 -4.32 -4.78
C GLY A 23 -13.91 -5.51 -5.23
N SER A 24 -14.78 -5.35 -6.23
CA SER A 24 -15.83 -6.35 -6.53
C SER A 24 -15.37 -7.51 -7.41
N ASP A 25 -14.27 -7.34 -8.16
CA ASP A 25 -13.74 -8.32 -9.12
C ASP A 25 -12.21 -8.15 -9.25
N GLU A 26 -11.54 -8.14 -8.11
CA GLU A 26 -10.10 -7.92 -8.03
C GLU A 26 -9.36 -9.26 -8.03
N GLU A 27 -9.21 -9.86 -9.22
CA GLU A 27 -8.69 -11.23 -9.32
C GLU A 27 -7.15 -11.32 -9.33
N GLU A 28 -6.44 -10.27 -9.76
CA GLU A 28 -4.98 -10.32 -9.93
C GLU A 28 -4.28 -9.01 -9.55
N ILE A 29 -3.19 -9.05 -8.79
CA ILE A 29 -2.37 -7.87 -8.50
C ILE A 29 -1.55 -7.53 -9.74
N VAL A 30 -1.82 -6.36 -10.33
CA VAL A 30 -1.12 -5.89 -11.54
C VAL A 30 0.02 -4.92 -11.24
N TYR A 31 -0.03 -4.26 -10.08
CA TYR A 31 1.04 -3.36 -9.66
C TYR A 31 1.14 -3.32 -8.14
N LEU A 32 2.39 -3.39 -7.67
CA LEU A 32 2.73 -3.29 -6.27
C LEU A 32 3.89 -2.31 -6.13
N ALA A 33 3.69 -1.30 -5.29
CA ALA A 33 4.74 -0.39 -4.88
C ALA A 33 4.76 -0.29 -3.36
N TYR A 34 5.95 -0.17 -2.80
CA TYR A 34 6.09 0.06 -1.38
C TYR A 34 7.23 1.03 -1.08
N VAL A 35 7.11 1.71 0.05
CA VAL A 35 8.15 2.56 0.61
C VAL A 35 8.38 2.12 2.05
N VAL A 36 9.63 1.83 2.37
CA VAL A 36 10.05 1.56 3.74
C VAL A 36 10.60 2.86 4.31
N ILE A 37 9.99 3.30 5.41
CA ILE A 37 10.26 4.59 6.05
C ILE A 37 10.86 4.31 7.42
N ASP A 38 12.09 4.77 7.65
CA ASP A 38 12.64 4.84 9.00
C ASP A 38 11.98 6.00 9.74
N VAL A 39 11.20 5.68 10.78
CA VAL A 39 10.42 6.69 11.52
C VAL A 39 11.33 7.63 12.31
N LEU A 40 12.57 7.22 12.61
CA LEU A 40 13.51 8.04 13.38
C LEU A 40 14.24 9.08 12.52
N THR A 41 14.43 8.81 11.24
CA THR A 41 15.21 9.69 10.33
C THR A 41 14.35 10.39 9.27
N ASN A 42 13.08 10.02 9.14
CA ASN A 42 12.12 10.68 8.26
C ASN A 42 11.62 12.00 8.87
N GLN A 43 12.24 13.12 8.45
CA GLN A 43 11.89 14.49 8.84
C GLN A 43 10.64 15.01 8.14
#